data_AF-A0A7W0HWZ7-F1
#
_entry.id   AF-A0A7W0HWZ7-F1
#
_cell.length_a   1.000
_cell.length_b   1.000
_cell.length_c   1.000
_cell.angle_alpha   90.00
_cell.angle_beta   90.00
_cell.angle_gamma   90.00
#
_symmetry.space_group_name_H-M   'P 1'
#
loop_
_entity.id
_entity.type
_entity.pdbx_description
1 polymer ?
#
loop_
_entity_poly.entity_id
_entity_poly.type
_entity_poly.pdbx_seq_one_letter_code
_entity_poly.pdbx_strand_id
1 'polypeptide(L)'
;MTRTDALKAVIASLQAELDALKSFDIEALAAATAEKEGRIGVLAARNDNPISAEERVLAEEAMRLNETARVYVNLMSANVKQRLEALTGIKPVAYAPSRAVA
;
A
#
# COMPACT_ATOMS: atom_id res chain seq x y z
N MET A 1 25.43 1.95 -4.69
CA MET A 1 23.97 2.19 -4.81
C MET A 1 23.66 3.59 -4.29
N THR A 2 23.04 4.42 -5.12
CA THR A 2 22.61 5.80 -4.83
C THR A 2 21.22 5.82 -4.16
N ARG A 3 20.76 6.96 -3.64
CA ARG A 3 19.37 7.11 -3.14
C ARG A 3 18.35 7.00 -4.29
N THR A 4 18.68 7.50 -5.47
CA THR A 4 17.93 7.25 -6.72
C THR A 4 17.76 5.75 -7.00
N ASP A 5 18.84 4.95 -6.91
CA ASP A 5 18.76 3.50 -7.09
C ASP A 5 17.88 2.84 -6.01
N ALA A 6 17.97 3.33 -4.76
CA ALA A 6 17.15 2.84 -3.66
C ALA A 6 15.65 3.12 -3.92
N LEU A 7 15.31 4.32 -4.40
CA LEU A 7 13.94 4.70 -4.76
C LEU A 7 13.41 3.85 -5.92
N LYS A 8 14.23 3.63 -6.97
CA LYS A 8 13.88 2.74 -8.08
C LYS A 8 13.61 1.31 -7.60
N ALA A 9 14.41 0.81 -6.65
CA ALA A 9 14.15 -0.48 -6.02
C ALA A 9 12.81 -0.46 -5.26
N VAL A 10 12.52 0.56 -4.45
CA VAL A 10 11.22 0.66 -3.75
C VAL A 10 10.04 0.62 -4.73
N ILE A 11 10.14 1.37 -5.84
CA ILE A 11 9.13 1.39 -6.91
C ILE A 11 8.93 -0.02 -7.49
N ALA A 12 10.01 -0.73 -7.80
CA ALA A 12 9.92 -2.09 -8.34
C ALA A 12 9.23 -3.07 -7.38
N SER A 13 9.44 -2.95 -6.06
CA SER A 13 8.75 -3.81 -5.07
C SER A 13 7.27 -3.47 -4.95
N LEU A 14 6.91 -2.18 -5.06
CA LEU A 14 5.52 -1.75 -5.07
C LEU A 14 4.78 -2.24 -6.32
N GLN A 15 5.46 -2.27 -7.47
CA GLN A 15 4.90 -2.84 -8.70
C GLN A 15 4.68 -4.35 -8.56
N ALA A 16 5.65 -5.09 -8.02
CA ALA A 16 5.50 -6.52 -7.74
C ALA A 16 4.35 -6.81 -6.75
N GLU A 17 4.22 -5.99 -5.70
CA GLU A 17 3.11 -6.08 -4.75
C GLU A 17 1.75 -5.84 -5.42
N LEU A 18 1.65 -4.82 -6.27
CA LEU A 18 0.44 -4.54 -7.05
C LEU A 18 0.09 -5.67 -8.01
N ASP A 19 1.07 -6.30 -8.65
CA ASP A 19 0.82 -7.41 -9.56
C ASP A 19 0.36 -8.65 -8.81
N ALA A 20 0.93 -8.94 -7.64
CA ALA A 20 0.46 -9.99 -6.74
C ALA A 20 -0.97 -9.74 -6.23
N LEU A 21 -1.32 -8.49 -5.91
CA LEU A 21 -2.68 -8.10 -5.54
C LEU A 21 -3.68 -8.35 -6.69
N LYS A 22 -3.30 -8.03 -7.92
CA LYS A 22 -4.16 -8.23 -9.11
C LYS A 22 -4.36 -9.70 -9.46
N SER A 23 -3.36 -10.54 -9.21
CA SER A 23 -3.42 -11.99 -9.48
C SER A 23 -3.96 -12.81 -8.32
N PHE A 24 -4.23 -12.19 -7.16
CA PHE A 24 -4.60 -12.87 -5.91
C PHE A 24 -3.54 -13.89 -5.45
N ASP A 25 -2.26 -13.64 -5.75
CA ASP A 25 -1.14 -14.50 -5.35
C ASP A 25 -0.63 -14.09 -3.97
N ILE A 26 -1.02 -14.87 -2.95
CA ILE A 26 -0.70 -14.59 -1.55
C ILE A 26 0.79 -14.81 -1.24
N GLU A 27 1.42 -15.79 -1.88
CA GLU A 27 2.84 -16.07 -1.66
C GLU A 27 3.71 -14.97 -2.27
N ALA A 28 3.39 -14.56 -3.51
CA ALA A 28 4.05 -13.43 -4.15
C ALA A 28 3.80 -12.12 -3.39
N LEU A 29 2.58 -11.92 -2.86
CA LEU A 29 2.25 -10.75 -2.05
C LEU A 29 3.12 -10.70 -0.79
N ALA A 30 3.21 -11.79 -0.04
CA ALA A 30 4.03 -11.86 1.17
C ALA A 30 5.51 -11.58 0.88
N ALA A 31 6.04 -12.16 -0.21
CA ALA A 31 7.41 -11.92 -0.64
C ALA A 31 7.66 -10.44 -1.03
N ALA A 32 6.76 -9.86 -1.82
CA ALA A 32 6.85 -8.47 -2.27
C ALA A 32 6.73 -7.47 -1.10
N THR A 33 5.86 -7.74 -0.12
CA THR A 33 5.72 -6.92 1.08
C THR A 33 7.00 -6.95 1.93
N ALA A 34 7.58 -8.13 2.17
CA ALA A 34 8.85 -8.24 2.91
C ALA A 34 10.00 -7.52 2.18
N GLU A 35 10.05 -7.64 0.86
CA GLU A 35 11.04 -6.94 0.04
C GLU A 35 10.86 -5.41 0.08
N LYS A 36 9.61 -4.93 0.00
CA LYS A 36 9.26 -3.51 0.13
C LYS A 36 9.73 -2.96 1.48
N GLU A 37 9.44 -3.64 2.59
CA GLU A 37 9.86 -3.22 3.93
C GLU A 37 11.39 -3.13 4.05
N GLY A 38 12.10 -4.14 3.56
CA GLY A 38 13.57 -4.12 3.52
C GLY A 38 14.12 -2.93 2.71
N ARG A 39 13.54 -2.66 1.54
CA ARG A 39 13.95 -1.55 0.66
C ARG A 39 13.66 -0.18 1.30
N ILE A 40 12.53 -0.02 1.99
CA ILE A 40 12.23 1.18 2.77
C ILE A 40 13.25 1.38 3.90
N GLY A 41 13.65 0.30 4.60
CA GLY A 41 14.72 0.37 5.59
C GLY A 41 16.05 0.86 5.02
N VAL A 42 16.45 0.34 3.85
CA VAL A 42 17.66 0.79 3.13
C VAL A 42 17.57 2.24 2.70
N LEU A 43 16.40 2.70 2.24
CA LEU A 43 16.16 4.09 1.87
C LEU A 43 16.24 5.03 3.09
N ALA A 44 15.64 4.63 4.22
CA ALA A 44 15.61 5.40 5.46
C ALA A 44 17.01 5.62 6.07
N ALA A 45 17.91 4.64 5.92
CA ALA A 45 19.30 4.73 6.35
C ALA A 45 20.12 5.80 5.57
N ARG A 46 19.57 6.37 4.50
CA ARG A 46 20.23 7.33 3.59
C ARG A 46 19.63 8.73 3.67
N ASN A 47 19.25 9.20 4.86
CA ASN A 47 18.51 10.46 5.06
C ASN A 47 19.39 11.72 5.28
N ASP A 48 20.62 11.69 4.82
CA ASP A 48 21.72 12.58 5.23
C ASP A 48 21.92 13.81 4.31
N ASN A 49 21.19 13.90 3.19
CA ASN A 49 21.24 15.04 2.26
C ASN A 49 19.85 15.53 1.83
N PRO A 50 19.70 16.83 1.49
CA PRO A 50 18.47 17.34 0.90
C PRO A 50 18.09 16.55 -0.37
N ILE A 51 16.79 16.34 -0.56
CA ILE A 51 16.28 15.56 -1.71
C ILE A 51 16.44 16.35 -3.01
N SER A 52 17.02 15.71 -4.03
CA SER A 52 17.09 16.27 -5.38
C SER A 52 15.72 16.29 -6.06
N ALA A 53 15.61 17.01 -7.18
CA ALA A 53 14.36 17.05 -7.96
C ALA A 53 14.00 15.67 -8.54
N GLU A 54 14.98 14.91 -9.02
CA GLU A 54 14.76 13.54 -9.53
C GLU A 54 14.27 12.60 -8.42
N GLU A 55 14.93 12.62 -7.26
CA GLU A 55 14.55 11.78 -6.12
C GLU A 55 13.13 12.11 -5.62
N ARG A 56 12.72 13.39 -5.66
CA ARG A 56 11.35 13.80 -5.31
C ARG A 56 10.32 13.21 -6.27
N VAL A 57 10.57 13.24 -7.58
CA VAL A 57 9.66 12.65 -8.57
C VAL A 57 9.51 11.13 -8.34
N LEU A 58 10.61 10.43 -8.04
CA LEU A 58 10.57 9.00 -7.73
C LEU A 58 9.83 8.71 -6.42
N ALA A 59 10.02 9.54 -5.39
CA ALA A 59 9.29 9.42 -4.13
C ALA A 59 7.78 9.61 -4.33
N GLU A 60 7.38 10.61 -5.12
CA GLU A 60 5.98 10.84 -5.50
C GLU A 60 5.39 9.66 -6.28
N GLU A 61 6.15 9.04 -7.18
CA GLU A 61 5.75 7.81 -7.86
C GLU A 61 5.54 6.64 -6.89
N ALA A 62 6.49 6.40 -5.99
CA ALA A 62 6.36 5.37 -4.96
C ALA A 62 5.12 5.60 -4.07
N MET A 63 4.84 6.85 -3.70
CA MET A 63 3.63 7.21 -2.94
C MET A 63 2.35 6.88 -3.71
N ARG A 64 2.29 7.21 -5.01
CA ARG A 64 1.12 6.88 -5.86
C ARG A 64 0.91 5.37 -6.00
N LEU A 65 1.98 4.59 -6.15
CA LEU A 65 1.89 3.14 -6.23
C LEU A 65 1.40 2.53 -4.91
N ASN A 66 1.92 2.99 -3.77
CA ASN A 66 1.46 2.52 -2.46
C ASN A 66 -0.02 2.87 -2.20
N GLU A 67 -0.45 4.06 -2.62
CA GLU A 67 -1.86 4.45 -2.54
C GLU A 67 -2.75 3.54 -3.40
N THR A 68 -2.27 3.15 -4.58
CA THR A 68 -2.97 2.19 -5.45
C THR A 68 -3.10 0.83 -4.75
N ALA A 69 -2.04 0.33 -4.12
CA ALA A 69 -2.07 -0.93 -3.38
C ALA A 69 -3.09 -0.88 -2.22
N ARG A 70 -3.11 0.23 -1.47
CA ARG A 70 -4.10 0.48 -0.41
C ARG A 70 -5.54 0.41 -0.94
N VAL A 71 -5.81 1.02 -2.10
CA VAL A 71 -7.14 0.98 -2.74
C VAL A 71 -7.53 -0.45 -3.11
N TYR A 72 -6.62 -1.25 -3.69
CA TYR A 72 -6.89 -2.66 -4.03
C TYR A 72 -7.26 -3.50 -2.81
N VAL A 73 -6.46 -3.44 -1.73
CA VAL A 73 -6.73 -4.19 -0.49
C VAL A 73 -8.07 -3.79 0.12
N ASN A 74 -8.35 -2.49 0.19
CA ASN A 74 -9.61 -1.99 0.73
C ASN A 74 -10.82 -2.44 -0.09
N LEU A 75 -10.71 -2.42 -1.42
CA LEU A 75 -11.77 -2.87 -2.30
C LEU A 75 -12.02 -4.38 -2.15
N MET A 76 -10.96 -5.19 -2.07
CA MET A 76 -11.09 -6.63 -1.83
C MET A 76 -11.78 -6.93 -0.49
N SER A 77 -11.39 -6.23 0.58
CA SER A 77 -12.03 -6.35 1.89
C SER A 77 -13.50 -5.95 1.87
N ALA A 78 -13.83 -4.81 1.24
CA ALA A 78 -15.20 -4.34 1.07
C ALA A 78 -16.06 -5.33 0.28
N ASN A 79 -15.51 -5.93 -0.78
CA ASN A 79 -16.22 -6.92 -1.60
C ASN A 79 -16.57 -8.19 -0.80
N VAL A 80 -15.63 -8.71 0.00
CA VAL A 80 -15.89 -9.87 0.85
C VAL A 80 -16.94 -9.54 1.91
N LYS A 81 -16.81 -8.38 2.57
CA LYS A 81 -17.79 -7.89 3.53
C LYS A 81 -19.20 -7.83 2.93
N GLN A 82 -19.36 -7.15 1.80
CA GLN A 82 -20.66 -6.99 1.14
C GLN A 82 -21.30 -8.34 0.77
N ARG A 83 -20.51 -9.31 0.32
CA ARG A 83 -21.00 -10.66 0.02
C ARG A 83 -21.48 -11.39 1.27
N LEU A 84 -20.76 -11.29 2.37
CA LEU A 84 -21.16 -11.89 3.64
C LEU A 84 -22.44 -11.26 4.19
N GLU A 85 -22.59 -9.93 4.10
CA GLU A 85 -23.82 -9.22 4.48
C GLU A 85 -25.03 -9.71 3.67
N ALA A 86 -24.86 -9.88 2.36
CA ALA A 86 -25.91 -10.38 1.47
C ALA A 86 -26.32 -11.83 1.79
N LEU A 87 -25.35 -12.70 2.12
CA LEU A 87 -25.61 -14.11 2.43
C LEU A 87 -26.24 -14.32 3.81
N THR A 88 -25.88 -13.50 4.79
CA THR A 88 -26.30 -13.68 6.19
C THR A 88 -27.50 -12.83 6.57
N GLY A 89 -27.84 -11.81 5.78
CA GLY A 89 -28.86 -10.81 6.13
C GLY A 89 -28.45 -9.91 7.30
N ILE A 90 -27.22 -10.05 7.81
CA ILE A 90 -26.66 -9.21 8.86
C ILE A 90 -26.35 -7.85 8.23
N LYS A 91 -27.20 -6.86 8.52
CA LYS A 91 -26.88 -5.48 8.16
C LYS A 91 -25.75 -4.98 9.07
N PRO A 92 -24.78 -4.20 8.52
CA PRO A 92 -23.75 -3.62 9.36
C PRO A 92 -24.39 -2.70 10.40
N VAL A 93 -23.91 -2.78 11.63
CA VAL A 93 -24.19 -1.75 12.63
C VAL A 93 -23.56 -0.47 12.09
N ALA A 94 -24.38 0.43 11.55
CA ALA A 94 -23.90 1.73 11.11
C ALA A 94 -23.29 2.42 12.33
N TYR A 95 -21.99 2.71 12.27
CA TYR A 95 -21.37 3.60 13.25
C TYR A 95 -21.97 4.98 13.03
N ALA A 96 -23.03 5.29 13.78
CA ALA A 96 -23.51 6.64 13.93
C ALA A 96 -22.55 7.33 14.90
N PRO A 97 -21.78 8.35 14.49
CA PRO A 97 -21.10 9.19 15.46
C PRO A 97 -22.19 9.75 16.37
N SER A 98 -22.15 9.36 17.64
CA SER A 98 -23.04 9.93 18.65
C SER A 98 -22.81 11.43 18.62
N ARG A 99 -23.80 12.20 18.15
CA ARG A 99 -23.82 13.65 18.33
C ARG A 99 -23.68 13.87 19.83
N ALA A 100 -22.51 14.33 20.27
CA ALA A 100 -22.34 14.86 21.61
C ALA A 100 -23.32 16.04 21.72
N VAL A 101 -24.35 15.86 22.54
CA VAL A 101 -25.31 16.91 22.86
C VAL A 101 -24.56 17.89 23.76
N ALA A 102 -24.38 19.11 23.28
CA ALA A 102 -23.92 20.26 24.07
C ALA A 102 -25.10 20.90 24.79
#